data_AF-A0A672R1N5-F1
#
_entry.id   AF-A0A672R1N5-F1
#
_cell.length_a   1.000
_cell.length_b   1.000
_cell.length_c   1.000
_cell.angle_alpha   90.00
_cell.angle_beta   90.00
_cell.angle_gamma   90.00
#
_symmetry.space_group_name_H-M   'P 1'
#
loop_
_entity.id
_entity.type
_entity.pdbx_description
1 polymer ?
#
loop_
_entity_poly.entity_id
_entity_poly.type
_entity_poly.pdbx_seq_one_letter_code
_entity_poly.pdbx_strand_id
1 'polypeptide(L)'
;MPKEKYDPPDPRRLYTIMSAEEVASGKKSHWTELEISGRVRSLSSSLWTLTHLTALHINNNNLSRIPPEIAKLPHLVYLNLSSNKLRSLPAELGNMVTLRELLLNNNCLRVLPYELGRLFQLQTLGLKGNPLSQDILNLYQEPDGTRKLLNYMLDNLAVHPEQLPQRPWITLRERDQMMPTAVFTVMCYNVLCDKYATRQLYGYCPSWALNWEYRKKGIMEEITNCDADIISLQEVETEQYYTFFLETLKERGYDGFFCPKSRAKLMSEQERKHVDGCAVFFKTEKFALVQKHTVEFNQVAMANSEGSEVMLNRVMTKDNIGVAVLLEVKKDFKPFHPSEKQLLLVANAHMHWDPEYSDVKLIQTMMFLSELKSIAERASGSINSASPTSDISSIPIVLCADLNSLPDSGVVEYLSNGGVAENHKDFKELRYSDCLTNFSCNSKNGKPDGSITHSFQLKSAYEGNLMPYTNYTYDFKGVIDYIFFSKTHMRVLGVLGPLETQWLKDNSITGCPHPHIPSDHFSLLAQLEYHPPLPPLNGLHLPVHR
;
A
#
# COMPACT_ATOMS: atom_id res chain seq x y z
N MET A 1 13.98 -70.61 -30.28
CA MET A 1 14.74 -69.76 -29.34
C MET A 1 13.92 -68.50 -29.07
N PRO A 2 13.98 -67.98 -27.83
CA PRO A 2 12.80 -67.42 -27.17
C PRO A 2 12.47 -66.00 -27.64
N LYS A 3 11.16 -65.77 -27.84
CA LYS A 3 10.55 -64.44 -27.86
C LYS A 3 10.82 -63.81 -26.49
N GLU A 4 11.71 -62.82 -26.42
CA GLU A 4 11.71 -61.90 -25.28
C GLU A 4 10.34 -61.24 -25.23
N LYS A 5 9.55 -61.64 -24.22
CA LYS A 5 8.34 -60.93 -23.85
C LYS A 5 8.77 -59.51 -23.48
N TYR A 6 8.52 -58.57 -24.38
CA TYR A 6 8.42 -57.17 -24.03
C TYR A 6 7.19 -57.04 -23.13
N ASP A 7 7.40 -56.97 -21.82
CA ASP A 7 6.36 -56.55 -20.89
C ASP A 7 6.03 -55.08 -21.21
N PRO A 8 4.75 -54.72 -21.38
CA PRO A 8 4.38 -53.35 -21.68
C PRO A 8 4.81 -52.44 -20.53
N PRO A 9 5.28 -51.21 -20.81
CA PRO A 9 5.51 -50.23 -19.75
C PRO A 9 4.18 -50.01 -19.02
N ASP A 10 4.27 -49.88 -17.70
CA ASP A 10 3.19 -49.52 -16.78
C ASP A 10 2.14 -48.62 -17.47
N PRO A 11 0.83 -48.96 -17.43
CA PRO A 11 -0.24 -48.17 -18.06
C PRO A 11 -0.33 -46.71 -17.57
N ARG A 12 0.49 -46.31 -16.58
CA ARG A 12 0.67 -44.91 -16.15
C ARG A 12 1.60 -44.07 -17.05
N ARG A 13 2.26 -44.63 -18.06
CA ARG A 13 3.14 -43.88 -18.99
C ARG A 13 2.51 -43.70 -20.38
N LEU A 14 1.49 -42.85 -20.45
CA LEU A 14 1.04 -42.25 -21.71
C LEU A 14 1.83 -40.96 -21.93
N TYR A 15 2.85 -41.01 -22.80
CA TYR A 15 3.46 -39.78 -23.32
C TYR A 15 2.75 -39.42 -24.62
N THR A 16 1.98 -38.33 -24.62
CA THR A 16 1.51 -37.73 -25.87
C THR A 16 2.66 -36.90 -26.44
N ILE A 17 3.50 -37.54 -27.26
CA ILE A 17 4.52 -36.82 -28.03
C ILE A 17 3.76 -36.06 -29.12
N MET A 18 3.90 -34.72 -29.14
CA MET A 18 3.29 -33.89 -30.18
C MET A 18 3.74 -34.36 -31.56
N SER A 19 2.80 -34.43 -32.51
CA SER A 19 3.15 -34.78 -33.89
C SER A 19 3.93 -33.64 -34.55
N ALA A 20 4.68 -33.95 -35.62
CA ALA A 20 5.40 -32.94 -36.40
C ALA A 20 4.47 -31.86 -36.98
N GLU A 21 3.20 -32.18 -37.22
CA GLU A 21 2.16 -31.28 -37.71
C GLU A 21 1.66 -30.32 -36.60
N GLU A 22 1.60 -30.78 -35.34
CA GLU A 22 1.29 -29.93 -34.19
C GLU A 22 2.42 -28.93 -33.89
N VAL A 23 3.67 -29.36 -34.02
CA VAL A 23 4.84 -28.46 -33.93
C VAL A 23 4.80 -27.41 -35.05
N ALA A 24 4.50 -27.83 -36.29
CA ALA A 24 4.44 -26.94 -37.46
C ALA A 24 3.28 -25.93 -37.41
N SER A 25 2.19 -26.25 -36.70
CA SER A 25 1.05 -25.35 -36.48
C SER A 25 1.24 -24.38 -35.29
N GLY A 26 2.42 -24.37 -34.67
CA GLY A 26 2.75 -23.45 -33.58
C GLY A 26 2.20 -23.82 -32.21
N LYS A 27 1.62 -25.02 -32.06
CA LYS A 27 1.24 -25.56 -30.74
C LYS A 27 2.49 -25.76 -29.89
N LYS A 28 2.49 -25.30 -28.64
CA LYS A 28 3.55 -25.55 -27.67
C LYS A 28 3.11 -26.64 -26.71
N SER A 29 3.99 -27.59 -26.41
CA SER A 29 3.76 -28.57 -25.35
C SER A 29 3.78 -27.86 -24.00
N HIS A 30 2.71 -27.99 -23.24
CA HIS A 30 2.60 -27.47 -21.88
C HIS A 30 2.45 -28.65 -20.93
N TRP A 31 3.56 -29.12 -20.38
CA TRP A 31 3.58 -30.02 -19.23
C TRP A 31 3.98 -29.18 -18.02
N THR A 32 3.24 -29.31 -16.92
CA THR A 32 3.48 -28.57 -15.68
C THR A 32 3.99 -29.48 -14.57
N GLU A 33 4.00 -30.80 -14.81
CA GLU A 33 4.35 -31.81 -13.84
C GLU A 33 5.51 -32.66 -14.35
N LEU A 34 6.43 -33.00 -13.47
CA LEU A 34 7.56 -33.86 -13.79
C LEU A 34 7.76 -34.93 -12.71
N GLU A 35 7.77 -36.18 -13.14
CA GLU A 35 8.14 -37.32 -12.29
C GLU A 35 9.51 -37.87 -12.69
N ILE A 36 10.39 -38.00 -11.69
CA ILE A 36 11.71 -38.59 -11.81
C ILE A 36 11.77 -39.80 -10.89
N SER A 37 11.84 -41.00 -11.46
CA SER A 37 11.97 -42.27 -10.74
C SER A 37 13.07 -43.13 -11.34
N GLY A 38 13.62 -44.05 -10.54
CA GLY A 38 14.66 -44.98 -11.00
C GLY A 38 15.96 -44.98 -10.19
N ARG A 39 15.89 -44.83 -8.87
CA ARG A 39 17.07 -44.90 -7.96
C ARG A 39 18.11 -43.78 -8.20
N VAL A 40 17.66 -42.63 -8.69
CA VAL A 40 18.49 -41.47 -9.04
C VAL A 40 19.30 -40.99 -7.84
N ARG A 41 20.59 -40.68 -8.05
CA ARG A 41 21.50 -40.17 -7.00
C ARG A 41 21.83 -38.68 -7.14
N SER A 42 21.66 -38.12 -8.34
CA SER A 42 21.98 -36.74 -8.66
C SER A 42 20.99 -36.21 -9.69
N LEU A 43 20.64 -34.93 -9.57
CA LEU A 43 19.78 -34.21 -10.52
C LEU A 43 20.64 -33.27 -11.36
N SER A 44 20.34 -33.15 -12.65
CA SER A 44 21.01 -32.18 -13.53
C SER A 44 20.60 -30.76 -13.15
N SER A 45 21.51 -29.79 -13.29
CA SER A 45 21.22 -28.37 -13.08
C SER A 45 20.16 -27.83 -14.05
N SER A 46 20.01 -28.46 -15.23
CA SER A 46 18.97 -28.11 -16.20
C SER A 46 17.55 -28.34 -15.69
N LEU A 47 17.35 -29.14 -14.63
CA LEU A 47 16.03 -29.29 -14.00
C LEU A 47 15.54 -27.95 -13.43
N TRP A 48 16.45 -27.16 -12.88
CA TRP A 48 16.14 -25.91 -12.19
C TRP A 48 15.85 -24.74 -13.14
N THR A 49 16.00 -24.95 -14.46
CA THR A 49 15.61 -23.97 -15.48
C THR A 49 14.17 -24.15 -15.97
N LEU A 50 13.47 -25.20 -15.49
CA LEU A 50 12.10 -25.54 -15.89
C LEU A 50 11.08 -24.74 -15.05
N THR A 51 11.10 -23.41 -15.18
CA THR A 51 10.30 -22.49 -14.35
C THR A 51 8.78 -22.66 -14.48
N HIS A 52 8.31 -23.35 -15.52
CA HIS A 52 6.90 -23.65 -15.76
C HIS A 52 6.35 -24.79 -14.89
N LEU A 53 7.20 -25.50 -14.13
CA LEU A 53 6.78 -26.60 -13.28
C LEU A 53 5.93 -26.13 -12.09
N THR A 54 4.80 -26.79 -11.89
CA THR A 54 3.91 -26.63 -10.74
C THR A 54 3.95 -27.85 -9.81
N ALA A 55 4.29 -29.04 -10.33
CA ALA A 55 4.46 -30.25 -9.53
C ALA A 55 5.76 -31.00 -9.87
N LEU A 56 6.49 -31.40 -8.84
CA LEU A 56 7.76 -32.13 -8.98
C LEU A 56 7.77 -33.36 -8.07
N HIS A 57 7.73 -34.53 -8.70
CA HIS A 57 7.70 -35.84 -8.05
C HIS A 57 9.08 -36.50 -8.17
N ILE A 58 9.85 -36.53 -7.07
CA ILE A 58 11.19 -37.15 -7.03
C ILE A 58 11.27 -38.16 -5.88
N ASN A 59 10.14 -38.72 -5.48
CA ASN A 59 10.07 -39.72 -4.43
C ASN A 59 10.67 -41.06 -4.87
N ASN A 60 11.05 -41.89 -3.90
CA ASN A 60 11.62 -43.24 -4.12
C ASN A 60 12.93 -43.24 -4.94
N ASN A 61 13.83 -42.30 -4.63
CA ASN A 61 15.17 -42.22 -5.23
C ASN A 61 16.26 -42.37 -4.16
N ASN A 62 17.52 -42.18 -4.56
CA ASN A 62 18.70 -42.26 -3.69
C ASN A 62 19.36 -40.88 -3.48
N LEU A 63 18.58 -39.80 -3.53
CA LEU A 63 19.11 -38.45 -3.36
C LEU A 63 19.61 -38.25 -1.93
N SER A 64 20.86 -37.84 -1.79
CA SER A 64 21.47 -37.51 -0.49
C SER A 64 21.33 -36.03 -0.12
N ARG A 65 21.08 -35.18 -1.11
CA ARG A 65 20.90 -33.73 -0.97
C ARG A 65 20.01 -33.19 -2.09
N ILE A 66 19.37 -32.05 -1.83
CA ILE A 66 18.75 -31.19 -2.83
C ILE A 66 19.56 -29.89 -2.88
N PRO A 67 19.94 -29.41 -4.08
CA PRO A 67 20.73 -28.19 -4.19
C PRO A 67 19.85 -26.94 -3.98
N PRO A 68 20.42 -25.81 -3.51
CA PRO A 68 19.72 -24.53 -3.34
C PRO A 68 18.91 -24.06 -4.56
N GLU A 69 19.37 -24.41 -5.76
CA GLU A 69 18.76 -24.03 -7.03
C GLU A 69 17.33 -24.54 -7.23
N ILE A 70 16.84 -25.45 -6.38
CA ILE A 70 15.41 -25.82 -6.37
C ILE A 70 14.49 -24.60 -6.18
N ALA A 71 14.97 -23.56 -5.48
CA ALA A 71 14.25 -22.30 -5.27
C ALA A 71 14.06 -21.49 -6.57
N LYS A 72 14.74 -21.85 -7.67
CA LYS A 72 14.56 -21.24 -9.00
C LYS A 72 13.29 -21.73 -9.72
N LEU A 73 12.47 -22.56 -9.09
CA LEU A 73 11.16 -23.00 -9.58
C LEU A 73 10.05 -22.18 -8.91
N PRO A 74 9.76 -20.95 -9.38
CA PRO A 74 8.93 -19.97 -8.67
C PRO A 74 7.44 -20.32 -8.63
N HIS A 75 7.00 -21.29 -9.44
CA HIS A 75 5.59 -21.68 -9.58
C HIS A 75 5.30 -23.05 -8.97
N LEU A 76 6.26 -23.64 -8.26
CA LEU A 76 6.08 -24.97 -7.70
C LEU A 76 5.07 -24.92 -6.54
N VAL A 77 4.02 -25.72 -6.65
CA VAL A 77 2.95 -25.86 -5.66
C VAL A 77 3.09 -27.18 -4.91
N TYR A 78 3.55 -28.23 -5.59
CA TYR A 78 3.72 -29.57 -5.06
C TYR A 78 5.16 -30.05 -5.22
N LEU A 79 5.78 -30.47 -4.12
CA LEU A 79 7.11 -31.05 -4.10
C LEU A 79 7.14 -32.34 -3.27
N ASN A 80 7.38 -33.47 -3.92
CA ASN A 80 7.53 -34.75 -3.24
C ASN A 80 8.96 -35.29 -3.33
N LEU A 81 9.61 -35.29 -2.18
CA LEU A 81 10.97 -35.77 -1.94
C LEU A 81 10.99 -37.00 -1.00
N SER A 82 9.83 -37.62 -0.76
CA SER A 82 9.69 -38.74 0.17
C SER A 82 10.51 -39.97 -0.27
N SER A 83 10.93 -40.79 0.70
CA SER A 83 11.69 -42.02 0.44
C SER A 83 12.98 -41.76 -0.34
N ASN A 84 13.78 -40.81 0.15
CA ASN A 84 15.14 -40.52 -0.31
C ASN A 84 16.14 -40.72 0.85
N LYS A 85 17.36 -40.20 0.72
CA LYS A 85 18.42 -40.26 1.73
C LYS A 85 18.85 -38.86 2.19
N LEU A 86 17.93 -37.90 2.15
CA LEU A 86 18.21 -36.50 2.49
C LEU A 86 18.56 -36.38 3.98
N ARG A 87 19.69 -35.75 4.28
CA ARG A 87 20.15 -35.50 5.66
C ARG A 87 19.84 -34.09 6.16
N SER A 88 19.71 -33.16 5.22
CA SER A 88 19.39 -31.76 5.43
C SER A 88 18.62 -31.23 4.22
N LEU A 89 18.02 -30.06 4.38
CA LEU A 89 17.38 -29.29 3.31
C LEU A 89 18.14 -27.97 3.13
N PRO A 90 18.20 -27.43 1.90
CA PRO A 90 18.71 -26.09 1.67
C PRO A 90 17.80 -25.04 2.32
N ALA A 91 18.37 -23.95 2.85
CA ALA A 91 17.63 -22.85 3.44
C ALA A 91 16.73 -22.15 2.42
N GLU A 92 17.18 -22.11 1.16
CA GLU A 92 16.51 -21.52 0.01
C GLU A 92 15.15 -22.17 -0.30
N LEU A 93 14.88 -23.37 0.22
CA LEU A 93 13.56 -24.00 0.15
C LEU A 93 12.48 -23.11 0.81
N GLY A 94 12.85 -22.30 1.81
CA GLY A 94 11.98 -21.30 2.43
C GLY A 94 11.52 -20.18 1.49
N ASN A 95 12.23 -19.93 0.38
CA ASN A 95 11.87 -18.90 -0.58
C ASN A 95 10.77 -19.35 -1.57
N MET A 96 10.42 -20.64 -1.56
CA MET A 96 9.40 -21.23 -2.44
C MET A 96 7.99 -21.04 -1.87
N VAL A 97 7.61 -19.79 -1.59
CA VAL A 97 6.39 -19.39 -0.87
C VAL A 97 5.08 -19.83 -1.53
N THR A 98 5.11 -20.26 -2.80
CA THR A 98 3.97 -20.85 -3.54
C THR A 98 3.67 -22.30 -3.17
N LEU A 99 4.57 -22.98 -2.47
CA LEU A 99 4.41 -24.38 -2.08
C LEU A 99 3.20 -24.56 -1.16
N ARG A 100 2.32 -25.48 -1.53
CA ARG A 100 1.18 -25.93 -0.72
C ARG A 100 1.39 -27.31 -0.14
N GLU A 101 2.16 -28.15 -0.84
CA GLU A 101 2.48 -29.50 -0.39
C GLU A 101 3.98 -29.79 -0.50
N LEU A 102 4.57 -30.13 0.64
CA LEU A 102 5.97 -30.51 0.76
C LEU A 102 6.08 -31.85 1.48
N LEU A 103 6.36 -32.91 0.73
CA LEU A 103 6.43 -34.27 1.26
C LEU A 103 7.88 -34.72 1.39
N LEU A 104 8.33 -34.94 2.62
CA LEU A 104 9.70 -35.28 3.01
C LEU A 104 9.77 -36.60 3.80
N ASN A 105 8.72 -37.41 3.77
CA ASN A 105 8.61 -38.62 4.57
C ASN A 105 9.75 -39.61 4.27
N ASN A 106 10.15 -40.43 5.24
CA ASN A 106 11.14 -41.48 5.09
C ASN A 106 12.47 -40.98 4.49
N ASN A 107 13.04 -39.95 5.11
CA ASN A 107 14.37 -39.44 4.82
C ASN A 107 15.27 -39.58 6.07
N CYS A 108 16.46 -38.99 6.06
CA CYS A 108 17.40 -38.98 7.18
C CYS A 108 17.54 -37.59 7.81
N LEU A 109 16.49 -36.75 7.74
CA LEU A 109 16.51 -35.38 8.25
C LEU A 109 16.61 -35.38 9.77
N ARG A 110 17.66 -34.74 10.29
CA ARG A 110 17.85 -34.54 11.74
C ARG A 110 17.46 -33.15 12.21
N VAL A 111 17.57 -32.18 11.31
CA VAL A 111 17.25 -30.78 11.51
C VAL A 111 16.50 -30.26 10.30
N LEU A 112 15.67 -29.24 10.52
CA LEU A 112 14.96 -28.50 9.49
C LEU A 112 15.49 -27.06 9.49
N PRO A 113 15.74 -26.45 8.32
CA PRO A 113 16.09 -25.04 8.26
C PRO A 113 14.92 -24.17 8.73
N TYR A 114 15.19 -23.15 9.55
CA TYR A 114 14.15 -22.26 10.11
C TYR A 114 13.48 -21.42 9.00
N GLU A 115 14.14 -21.26 7.86
CA GLU A 115 13.63 -20.62 6.66
C GLU A 115 12.37 -21.30 6.12
N LEU A 116 12.12 -22.58 6.43
CA LEU A 116 10.84 -23.22 6.11
C LEU A 116 9.65 -22.47 6.70
N GLY A 117 9.83 -21.76 7.83
CA GLY A 117 8.78 -20.93 8.41
C GLY A 117 8.24 -19.85 7.48
N ARG A 118 8.98 -19.45 6.44
CA ARG A 118 8.53 -18.52 5.39
C ARG A 118 7.46 -19.12 4.47
N LEU A 119 7.25 -20.44 4.47
CA LEU A 119 6.27 -21.11 3.63
C LEU A 119 4.84 -20.98 4.18
N PHE A 120 4.35 -19.75 4.33
CA PHE A 120 3.06 -19.44 4.96
C PHE A 120 1.83 -19.97 4.18
N GLN A 121 1.99 -20.34 2.91
CA GLN A 121 0.93 -20.97 2.10
C GLN A 121 0.92 -22.52 2.21
N LEU A 122 1.89 -23.12 2.92
CA LEU A 122 2.03 -24.57 3.02
C LEU A 122 0.90 -25.18 3.85
N GLN A 123 0.18 -26.11 3.25
CA GLN A 123 -0.96 -26.79 3.85
C GLN A 123 -0.55 -28.16 4.38
N THR A 124 0.25 -28.88 3.60
CA THR A 124 0.70 -30.24 3.92
C THR A 124 2.21 -30.31 3.99
N LEU A 125 2.73 -30.58 5.18
CA LEU A 125 4.14 -30.90 5.41
C LEU A 125 4.25 -32.35 5.86
N GLY A 126 4.94 -33.20 5.09
CA GLY A 126 5.12 -34.62 5.41
C GLY A 126 6.49 -34.90 6.01
N LEU A 127 6.60 -35.18 7.32
CA LEU A 127 7.89 -35.40 7.99
C LEU A 127 8.07 -36.80 8.59
N LYS A 128 7.07 -37.70 8.43
CA LYS A 128 7.08 -39.02 9.08
C LYS A 128 8.29 -39.85 8.65
N GLY A 129 8.87 -40.63 9.56
CA GLY A 129 10.01 -41.50 9.24
C GLY A 129 11.35 -40.76 9.10
N ASN A 130 11.48 -39.56 9.67
CA ASN A 130 12.75 -38.85 9.80
C ASN A 130 13.25 -38.86 11.25
N PRO A 131 14.57 -38.94 11.50
CA PRO A 131 15.17 -38.87 12.83
C PRO A 131 15.27 -37.43 13.37
N LEU A 132 14.14 -36.69 13.38
CA LEU A 132 14.04 -35.33 13.91
C LEU A 132 14.08 -35.33 15.45
N SER A 133 14.40 -34.18 16.05
CA SER A 133 14.35 -34.02 17.50
C SER A 133 12.93 -34.18 18.04
N GLN A 134 12.82 -34.64 19.29
CA GLN A 134 11.53 -34.88 19.93
C GLN A 134 10.68 -33.61 20.03
N ASP A 135 11.30 -32.45 20.24
CA ASP A 135 10.59 -31.17 20.34
C ASP A 135 9.86 -30.80 19.04
N ILE A 136 10.53 -30.98 17.90
CA ILE A 136 9.94 -30.74 16.57
C ILE A 136 8.83 -31.75 16.28
N LEU A 137 9.03 -33.01 16.65
CA LEU A 137 8.03 -34.05 16.47
C LEU A 137 6.78 -33.81 17.34
N ASN A 138 6.96 -33.35 18.58
CA ASN A 138 5.86 -33.01 19.47
C ASN A 138 5.02 -31.87 18.87
N LEU A 139 5.66 -30.77 18.43
CA LEU A 139 4.96 -29.66 17.75
C LEU A 139 4.22 -30.11 16.49
N TYR A 140 4.84 -30.99 15.70
CA TYR A 140 4.24 -31.51 14.46
C TYR A 140 3.07 -32.47 14.69
N GLN A 141 3.04 -33.19 15.82
CA GLN A 141 1.96 -34.14 16.17
C GLN A 141 0.70 -33.47 16.72
N GLU A 142 0.77 -32.19 17.11
CA GLU A 142 -0.39 -31.45 17.54
C GLU A 142 -1.42 -31.22 16.42
N PRO A 143 -2.70 -30.93 16.76
CA PRO A 143 -3.66 -30.45 15.78
C PRO A 143 -3.13 -29.19 15.08
N ASP A 144 -3.20 -29.17 13.75
CA ASP A 144 -2.59 -28.13 12.90
C ASP A 144 -1.05 -28.02 13.05
N GLY A 145 -0.39 -29.15 13.35
CA GLY A 145 1.04 -29.23 13.61
C GLY A 145 1.93 -28.70 12.48
N THR A 146 1.49 -28.77 11.22
CA THR A 146 2.18 -28.09 10.10
C THR A 146 2.29 -26.60 10.37
N ARG A 147 1.16 -25.90 10.58
CA ARG A 147 1.18 -24.45 10.78
C ARG A 147 1.89 -24.04 12.05
N LYS A 148 1.68 -24.77 13.15
CA LYS A 148 2.38 -24.50 14.42
C LYS A 148 3.89 -24.61 14.27
N LEU A 149 4.37 -25.64 13.58
CA LEU A 149 5.80 -25.83 13.34
C LEU A 149 6.38 -24.71 12.47
N LEU A 150 5.69 -24.34 11.39
CA LEU A 150 6.12 -23.24 10.52
C LEU A 150 6.14 -21.91 11.26
N ASN A 151 5.13 -21.62 12.08
CA ASN A 151 5.09 -20.42 12.92
C ASN A 151 6.26 -20.39 13.91
N TYR A 152 6.51 -21.51 14.60
CA TYR A 152 7.64 -21.64 15.51
C TYR A 152 8.98 -21.39 14.78
N MET A 153 9.15 -21.94 13.59
CA MET A 153 10.36 -21.70 12.78
C MET A 153 10.49 -20.25 12.34
N LEU A 154 9.40 -19.61 11.91
CA LEU A 154 9.42 -18.22 11.47
C LEU A 154 9.72 -17.26 12.63
N ASP A 155 9.13 -17.51 13.81
CA ASP A 155 9.31 -16.67 14.98
C ASP A 155 10.74 -16.76 15.56
N ASN A 156 11.41 -17.89 15.36
CA ASN A 156 12.79 -18.12 15.78
C ASN A 156 13.82 -17.98 14.64
N LEU A 157 13.40 -17.54 13.46
CA LEU A 157 14.31 -17.28 12.34
C LEU A 157 15.22 -16.11 12.71
N ALA A 158 16.53 -16.33 12.64
CA ALA A 158 17.51 -15.28 12.92
C ALA A 158 17.32 -14.13 11.93
N VAL A 159 17.04 -12.93 12.45
CA VAL A 159 17.01 -11.72 11.66
C VAL A 159 18.42 -11.17 11.61
N HIS A 160 19.03 -11.19 10.43
CA HIS A 160 20.34 -10.57 10.25
C HIS A 160 20.17 -9.05 10.40
N PRO A 161 21.01 -8.39 11.23
CA PRO A 161 21.01 -6.94 11.41
C PRO A 161 21.72 -6.28 10.22
N GLU A 162 21.34 -6.61 8.99
CA GLU A 162 21.72 -5.77 7.87
C GLU A 162 21.00 -4.43 8.03
N GLN A 163 21.77 -3.34 8.04
CA GLN A 163 21.23 -2.00 8.17
C GLN A 163 20.27 -1.76 7.00
N LEU A 164 18.99 -1.49 7.32
CA LEU A 164 18.00 -1.07 6.34
C LEU A 164 18.61 0.12 5.56
N PRO A 165 18.79 0.02 4.23
CA PRO A 165 19.41 1.09 3.47
C PRO A 165 18.52 2.34 3.55
N GLN A 166 19.16 3.49 3.75
CA GLN A 166 18.44 4.76 3.74
C GLN A 166 17.85 5.02 2.36
N ARG A 167 16.59 5.45 2.34
CA ARG A 167 15.89 5.78 1.10
C ARG A 167 16.52 7.03 0.46
N PRO A 168 16.77 7.03 -0.86
CA PRO A 168 17.41 8.16 -1.52
C PRO A 168 16.47 9.36 -1.63
N TRP A 169 17.00 10.56 -1.47
CA TRP A 169 16.27 11.79 -1.81
C TRP A 169 16.39 12.07 -3.32
N ILE A 170 15.27 12.27 -3.99
CA ILE A 170 15.21 12.57 -5.43
C ILE A 170 14.90 14.06 -5.59
N THR A 171 15.91 14.83 -5.99
CA THR A 171 15.74 16.25 -6.34
C THR A 171 15.12 16.35 -7.73
N LEU A 172 13.93 16.94 -7.82
CA LEU A 172 13.22 17.16 -9.07
C LEU A 172 13.51 18.55 -9.64
N ARG A 173 13.67 19.54 -8.77
CA ARG A 173 13.89 20.95 -9.12
C ARG A 173 14.71 21.65 -8.06
N GLU A 174 15.49 22.64 -8.50
CA GLU A 174 16.15 23.57 -7.61
C GLU A 174 15.18 24.64 -7.12
N ARG A 175 15.44 25.14 -5.90
CA ARG A 175 14.67 26.23 -5.30
C ARG A 175 14.86 27.51 -6.10
N ASP A 176 13.79 28.26 -6.31
CA ASP A 176 13.89 29.60 -6.88
C ASP A 176 14.50 30.55 -5.83
N GLN A 177 15.72 31.00 -6.06
CA GLN A 177 16.41 31.93 -5.16
C GLN A 177 15.99 33.39 -5.38
N MET A 178 15.31 33.70 -6.49
CA MET A 178 14.91 35.07 -6.83
C MET A 178 13.55 35.44 -6.28
N MET A 179 12.69 34.44 -6.05
CA MET A 179 11.36 34.63 -5.47
C MET A 179 11.38 34.27 -3.97
N PRO A 180 10.78 35.10 -3.10
CA PRO A 180 10.63 34.70 -1.72
C PRO A 180 9.61 33.55 -1.68
N THR A 181 10.01 32.32 -1.36
CA THR A 181 9.09 31.17 -1.31
C THR A 181 9.16 30.47 0.04
N ALA A 182 8.01 30.01 0.54
CA ALA A 182 7.93 29.17 1.73
C ALA A 182 8.12 27.71 1.31
N VAL A 183 9.06 27.00 1.94
CA VAL A 183 9.40 25.62 1.56
C VAL A 183 9.14 24.71 2.75
N PHE A 184 8.22 23.77 2.64
CA PHE A 184 7.89 22.84 3.72
C PHE A 184 7.79 21.40 3.20
N THR A 185 7.92 20.44 4.11
CA THR A 185 7.82 19.01 3.81
C THR A 185 6.47 18.43 4.25
N VAL A 186 5.96 17.48 3.48
CA VAL A 186 4.69 16.79 3.74
C VAL A 186 4.92 15.29 3.69
N MET A 187 4.56 14.60 4.77
CA MET A 187 4.55 13.15 4.88
C MET A 187 3.13 12.60 4.76
N CYS A 188 2.96 11.50 4.02
CA CYS A 188 1.72 10.70 3.99
C CYS A 188 2.08 9.25 4.29
N TYR A 189 1.44 8.64 5.28
CA TYR A 189 1.82 7.30 5.73
C TYR A 189 0.67 6.52 6.39
N ASN A 190 0.28 5.40 5.79
CA ASN A 190 -0.57 4.40 6.42
C ASN A 190 0.29 3.52 7.34
N VAL A 191 0.01 3.56 8.65
CA VAL A 191 0.87 2.91 9.66
C VAL A 191 0.51 1.45 9.95
N LEU A 192 -0.54 0.92 9.32
CA LEU A 192 -1.13 -0.40 9.60
C LEU A 192 -1.54 -0.57 11.07
N CYS A 193 -2.84 -0.43 11.36
CA CYS A 193 -3.32 -0.58 12.73
C CYS A 193 -3.15 -2.01 13.26
N ASP A 194 -3.08 -2.17 14.59
CA ASP A 194 -2.87 -3.48 15.21
C ASP A 194 -4.00 -4.45 14.90
N LYS A 195 -5.23 -3.91 14.80
CA LYS A 195 -6.41 -4.70 14.42
C LYS A 195 -6.25 -5.43 13.07
N TYR A 196 -5.57 -4.85 12.10
CA TYR A 196 -5.39 -5.45 10.78
C TYR A 196 -4.07 -6.22 10.63
N ALA A 197 -3.08 -5.98 11.50
CA ALA A 197 -1.78 -6.65 11.53
C ALA A 197 -1.84 -8.13 12.01
N THR A 198 -2.62 -8.96 11.33
CA THR A 198 -2.87 -10.35 11.69
C THR A 198 -2.04 -11.33 10.88
N ARG A 199 -1.77 -12.51 11.45
CA ARG A 199 -1.10 -13.62 10.76
C ARG A 199 -1.90 -14.19 9.58
N GLN A 200 -3.20 -13.91 9.51
CA GLN A 200 -4.04 -14.34 8.37
C GLN A 200 -3.71 -13.53 7.11
N LEU A 201 -3.49 -12.22 7.27
CA LEU A 201 -3.11 -11.33 6.16
C LEU A 201 -1.59 -11.33 5.93
N TYR A 202 -0.80 -11.36 7.00
CA TYR A 202 0.66 -11.22 6.96
C TYR A 202 1.36 -12.50 7.44
N GLY A 203 0.97 -13.66 6.92
CA GLY A 203 1.49 -14.97 7.35
C GLY A 203 3.01 -15.14 7.16
N TYR A 204 3.62 -14.36 6.29
CA TYR A 204 5.06 -14.29 6.06
C TYR A 204 5.84 -13.48 7.11
N CYS A 205 5.16 -12.69 7.95
CA CYS A 205 5.82 -11.82 8.94
C CYS A 205 5.75 -12.41 10.36
N PRO A 206 6.88 -12.64 11.05
CA PRO A 206 6.91 -13.22 12.40
C PRO A 206 5.94 -12.54 13.39
N SER A 207 5.37 -13.31 14.30
CA SER A 207 4.37 -12.84 15.27
C SER A 207 4.88 -11.70 16.15
N TRP A 208 6.14 -11.78 16.57
CA TRP A 208 6.78 -10.74 17.37
C TRP A 208 7.03 -9.45 16.58
N ALA A 209 7.23 -9.55 15.26
CA ALA A 209 7.41 -8.41 14.37
C ALA A 209 6.08 -7.75 13.99
N LEU A 210 4.97 -8.51 13.99
CA LEU A 210 3.61 -7.97 13.83
C LEU A 210 3.08 -7.28 15.09
N ASN A 211 3.60 -7.66 16.26
CA ASN A 211 3.14 -7.10 17.52
C ASN A 211 3.28 -5.56 17.56
N TRP A 212 2.22 -4.87 17.97
CA TRP A 212 2.19 -3.41 18.06
C TRP A 212 3.35 -2.81 18.86
N GLU A 213 3.72 -3.41 20.01
CA GLU A 213 4.80 -2.88 20.87
C GLU A 213 6.17 -2.89 20.17
N TYR A 214 6.35 -3.80 19.21
CA TYR A 214 7.51 -3.83 18.35
C TYR A 214 7.37 -2.82 17.20
N ARG A 215 6.28 -2.90 16.42
CA ARG A 215 6.08 -2.07 15.22
C ARG A 215 6.03 -0.58 15.50
N LYS A 216 5.39 -0.16 16.60
CA LYS A 216 5.24 1.26 16.94
C LYS A 216 6.58 1.98 17.07
N LYS A 217 7.64 1.27 17.46
CA LYS A 217 9.01 1.80 17.53
C LYS A 217 9.53 2.14 16.14
N GLY A 218 9.44 1.20 15.20
CA GLY A 218 9.84 1.42 13.81
C GLY A 218 8.98 2.48 13.10
N ILE A 219 7.67 2.51 13.36
CA ILE A 219 6.75 3.53 12.82
C ILE A 219 7.19 4.93 13.27
N MET A 220 7.48 5.09 14.56
CA MET A 220 7.91 6.37 15.11
C MET A 220 9.32 6.74 14.65
N GLU A 221 10.21 5.76 14.46
CA GLU A 221 11.53 5.97 13.85
C GLU A 221 11.42 6.48 12.42
N GLU A 222 10.56 5.90 11.57
CA GLU A 222 10.30 6.38 10.21
C GLU A 222 9.76 7.83 10.21
N ILE A 223 8.76 8.12 11.05
CA ILE A 223 8.19 9.47 11.19
C ILE A 223 9.25 10.47 11.64
N THR A 224 10.06 10.07 12.62
CA THR A 224 11.17 10.88 13.17
C THR A 224 12.24 11.15 12.13
N ASN A 225 12.65 10.13 11.36
CA ASN A 225 13.70 10.23 10.37
C ASN A 225 13.28 11.11 9.18
N CYS A 226 11.99 11.10 8.83
CA CYS A 226 11.45 11.98 7.80
C CYS A 226 11.40 13.47 8.22
N ASP A 227 11.25 13.74 9.53
CA ASP A 227 11.13 15.08 10.13
C ASP A 227 10.24 16.06 9.34
N ALA A 228 9.09 15.57 8.87
CA ALA A 228 8.23 16.32 7.97
C ALA A 228 7.50 17.47 8.69
N ASP A 229 7.33 18.61 8.05
CA ASP A 229 6.65 19.76 8.66
C ASP A 229 5.15 19.53 8.86
N ILE A 230 4.56 18.73 7.97
CA ILE A 230 3.16 18.28 8.02
C ILE A 230 3.17 16.76 7.86
N ILE A 231 2.47 16.04 8.74
CA ILE A 231 2.39 14.58 8.72
C ILE A 231 0.92 14.17 8.66
N SER A 232 0.54 13.44 7.61
CA SER A 232 -0.78 12.84 7.47
C SER A 232 -0.68 11.33 7.65
N LEU A 233 -1.33 10.81 8.70
CA LEU A 233 -1.33 9.38 9.00
C LEU A 233 -2.71 8.76 8.77
N GLN A 234 -2.75 7.56 8.20
CA GLN A 234 -3.93 6.71 8.12
C GLN A 234 -3.77 5.51 9.03
N GLU A 235 -4.89 4.85 9.37
CA GLU A 235 -4.93 3.71 10.30
C GLU A 235 -4.36 3.99 11.70
N VAL A 236 -4.56 5.20 12.20
CA VAL A 236 -4.18 5.54 13.57
C VAL A 236 -5.29 5.10 14.52
N GLU A 237 -5.00 4.16 15.43
CA GLU A 237 -5.96 3.77 16.47
C GLU A 237 -6.21 4.89 17.47
N THR A 238 -7.45 4.99 17.95
CA THR A 238 -7.91 6.07 18.84
C THR A 238 -7.06 6.18 20.11
N GLU A 239 -6.82 5.08 20.82
CA GLU A 239 -6.02 5.10 22.04
C GLU A 239 -4.54 5.45 21.76
N GLN A 240 -3.98 4.92 20.67
CA GLN A 240 -2.60 5.16 20.28
C GLN A 240 -2.36 6.60 19.83
N TYR A 241 -3.34 7.26 19.23
CA TYR A 241 -3.25 8.68 18.92
C TYR A 241 -2.98 9.50 20.18
N TYR A 242 -3.79 9.32 21.23
CA TYR A 242 -3.68 10.14 22.44
C TYR A 242 -2.52 9.76 23.34
N THR A 243 -2.18 8.47 23.44
CA THR A 243 -1.18 7.96 24.40
C THR A 243 0.22 7.81 23.81
N PHE A 244 0.37 7.81 22.49
CA PHE A 244 1.65 7.56 21.84
C PHE A 244 2.00 8.62 20.81
N PHE A 245 1.23 8.74 19.72
CA PHE A 245 1.57 9.63 18.62
C PHE A 245 1.57 11.10 19.04
N LEU A 246 0.49 11.56 19.68
CA LEU A 246 0.36 12.97 20.07
C LEU A 246 1.36 13.36 21.17
N GLU A 247 1.58 12.51 22.18
CA GLU A 247 2.54 12.78 23.24
C GLU A 247 3.98 12.87 22.69
N THR A 248 4.39 11.87 21.91
CA THR A 248 5.75 11.81 21.35
C THR A 248 6.02 12.94 20.35
N LEU A 249 5.03 13.29 19.51
CA LEU A 249 5.19 14.37 18.52
C LEU A 249 5.09 15.76 19.16
N LYS A 250 4.35 15.93 20.26
CA LYS A 250 4.34 17.20 21.01
C LYS A 250 5.70 17.57 21.57
N GLU A 251 6.46 16.59 22.06
CA GLU A 251 7.84 16.81 22.51
C GLU A 251 8.75 17.34 21.39
N ARG A 252 8.38 17.08 20.13
CA ARG A 252 9.08 17.55 18.92
C ARG A 252 8.46 18.81 18.30
N GLY A 253 7.56 19.48 19.00
CA GLY A 253 6.97 20.75 18.57
C GLY A 253 5.78 20.63 17.62
N TYR A 254 5.18 19.45 17.50
CA TYR A 254 3.96 19.25 16.71
C TYR A 254 2.70 19.47 17.55
N ASP A 255 1.63 19.90 16.89
CA ASP A 255 0.27 19.71 17.36
C ASP A 255 -0.48 18.85 16.34
N GLY A 256 -1.62 18.28 16.74
CA GLY A 256 -2.31 17.27 15.95
C GLY A 256 -3.83 17.37 16.00
N PHE A 257 -4.46 16.94 14.92
CA PHE A 257 -5.89 16.69 14.84
C PHE A 257 -6.14 15.25 14.39
N PHE A 258 -7.05 14.56 15.07
CA PHE A 258 -7.43 13.17 14.77
C PHE A 258 -8.94 13.00 14.81
N CYS A 259 -9.43 12.12 13.94
CA CYS A 259 -10.79 11.63 14.00
C CYS A 259 -10.83 10.12 13.69
N PRO A 260 -11.52 9.31 14.51
CA PRO A 260 -11.75 7.90 14.21
C PRO A 260 -12.86 7.71 13.16
N LYS A 261 -12.89 6.56 12.49
CA LYS A 261 -14.00 6.19 11.59
C LYS A 261 -15.36 6.24 12.29
N SER A 262 -16.42 6.54 11.52
CA SER A 262 -17.76 6.86 12.06
C SER A 262 -18.36 5.76 12.94
N ARG A 263 -17.98 4.49 12.73
CA ARG A 263 -18.43 3.36 13.57
C ARG A 263 -18.11 3.55 15.06
N ALA A 264 -17.08 4.32 15.40
CA ALA A 264 -16.71 4.65 16.78
C ALA A 264 -17.88 5.18 17.63
N LYS A 265 -18.88 5.82 17.00
CA LYS A 265 -20.06 6.37 17.68
C LYS A 265 -21.07 5.31 18.14
N LEU A 266 -21.05 4.13 17.53
CA LEU A 266 -22.02 3.05 17.79
C LEU A 266 -21.45 1.93 18.67
N MET A 267 -20.16 2.00 19.00
CA MET A 267 -19.44 0.96 19.73
C MET A 267 -19.32 1.29 21.22
N SER A 268 -19.03 0.26 22.02
CA SER A 268 -18.70 0.45 23.43
C SER A 268 -17.41 1.26 23.61
N GLU A 269 -17.20 1.82 24.79
CA GLU A 269 -16.01 2.62 25.10
C GLU A 269 -14.70 1.82 24.89
N GLN A 270 -14.69 0.54 25.25
CA GLN A 270 -13.52 -0.33 25.12
C GLN A 270 -13.19 -0.66 23.65
N GLU A 271 -14.21 -0.88 22.82
CA GLU A 271 -14.00 -1.15 21.40
C GLU A 271 -13.62 0.12 20.63
N ARG A 272 -14.18 1.27 21.04
CA ARG A 272 -13.89 2.58 20.43
C ARG A 272 -12.40 2.93 20.47
N LYS A 273 -11.68 2.50 21.53
CA LYS A 273 -10.23 2.68 21.67
C LYS A 273 -9.42 2.10 20.50
N HIS A 274 -9.90 1.01 19.92
CA HIS A 274 -9.26 0.27 18.84
C HIS A 274 -9.84 0.63 17.46
N VAL A 275 -10.71 1.64 17.38
CA VAL A 275 -11.17 2.15 16.09
C VAL A 275 -10.10 3.06 15.53
N ASP A 276 -9.65 2.72 14.33
CA ASP A 276 -8.68 3.48 13.56
C ASP A 276 -9.32 4.66 12.80
N GLY A 277 -8.50 5.62 12.41
CA GLY A 277 -8.90 6.79 11.65
C GLY A 277 -7.72 7.56 11.06
N CYS A 278 -7.95 8.84 10.76
CA CYS A 278 -6.97 9.71 10.13
C CYS A 278 -6.47 10.77 11.11
N ALA A 279 -5.17 11.03 11.11
CA ALA A 279 -4.53 12.09 11.88
C ALA A 279 -3.75 13.05 10.97
N VAL A 280 -3.71 14.32 11.33
CA VAL A 280 -2.83 15.33 10.72
C VAL A 280 -2.05 16.02 11.82
N PHE A 281 -0.73 15.99 11.74
CA PHE A 281 0.18 16.73 12.61
C PHE A 281 0.88 17.84 11.82
N PHE A 282 1.22 18.92 12.51
CA PHE A 282 1.93 20.05 11.91
C PHE A 282 2.86 20.71 12.94
N LYS A 283 4.05 21.15 12.49
CA LYS A 283 4.99 21.87 13.36
C LYS A 283 4.42 23.22 13.76
N THR A 284 4.23 23.42 15.06
CA THR A 284 3.64 24.64 15.62
C THR A 284 4.51 25.88 15.42
N GLU A 285 5.80 25.72 15.19
CA GLU A 285 6.72 26.81 14.86
C GLU A 285 6.45 27.40 13.46
N LYS A 286 5.94 26.60 12.52
CA LYS A 286 5.67 27.00 11.12
C LYS A 286 4.20 27.29 10.85
N PHE A 287 3.29 26.56 11.52
CA PHE A 287 1.86 26.62 11.26
C PHE A 287 1.07 26.91 12.54
N ALA A 288 -0.05 27.63 12.38
CA ALA A 288 -1.06 27.81 13.42
C ALA A 288 -2.40 27.23 12.96
N LEU A 289 -3.05 26.43 13.79
CA LEU A 289 -4.35 25.85 13.47
C LEU A 289 -5.44 26.92 13.52
N VAL A 290 -6.22 27.04 12.44
CA VAL A 290 -7.36 27.97 12.34
C VAL A 290 -8.68 27.22 12.50
N GLN A 291 -8.87 26.12 11.76
CA GLN A 291 -10.08 25.30 11.79
C GLN A 291 -9.76 23.82 11.60
N LYS A 292 -10.63 22.97 12.15
CA LYS A 292 -10.60 21.51 11.99
C LYS A 292 -11.96 21.03 11.51
N HIS A 293 -11.96 20.13 10.54
CA HIS A 293 -13.16 19.59 9.91
C HIS A 293 -13.02 18.08 9.74
N THR A 294 -14.11 17.35 9.96
CA THR A 294 -14.23 15.93 9.66
C THR A 294 -15.31 15.76 8.60
N VAL A 295 -15.00 14.99 7.56
CA VAL A 295 -15.92 14.62 6.50
C VAL A 295 -16.27 13.15 6.68
N GLU A 296 -17.51 12.87 7.08
CA GLU A 296 -18.04 11.51 7.20
C GLU A 296 -18.78 11.15 5.92
N PHE A 297 -18.18 10.26 5.12
CA PHE A 297 -18.68 9.96 3.77
C PHE A 297 -20.07 9.33 3.78
N ASN A 298 -20.42 8.56 4.81
CA ASN A 298 -21.77 8.01 4.96
C ASN A 298 -22.84 9.09 5.15
N GLN A 299 -22.56 10.14 5.93
CA GLN A 299 -23.50 11.24 6.16
C GLN A 299 -23.66 12.09 4.90
N VAL A 300 -22.55 12.37 4.20
CA VAL A 300 -22.59 13.08 2.92
C VAL A 300 -23.35 12.26 1.87
N ALA A 301 -23.12 10.95 1.81
CA ALA A 301 -23.86 10.05 0.93
C ALA A 301 -25.35 10.01 1.25
N MET A 302 -25.72 9.94 2.54
CA MET A 302 -27.12 9.98 2.99
C MET A 302 -27.83 11.29 2.63
N ALA A 303 -27.13 12.43 2.76
CA ALA A 303 -27.68 13.74 2.41
C ALA A 303 -27.88 13.91 0.89
N ASN A 304 -27.13 13.17 0.08
CA ASN A 304 -27.12 13.27 -1.39
C ASN A 304 -27.64 12.01 -2.08
N SER A 305 -28.38 11.14 -1.37
CA SER A 305 -28.89 9.88 -1.93
C SER A 305 -30.27 9.96 -2.58
N GLU A 306 -30.85 11.16 -2.68
CA GLU A 306 -32.19 11.34 -3.25
C GLU A 306 -32.26 10.74 -4.67
N GLY A 307 -33.17 9.79 -4.87
CA GLY A 307 -33.35 9.08 -6.15
C GLY A 307 -32.35 7.96 -6.46
N SER A 308 -31.36 7.67 -5.58
CA SER A 308 -30.36 6.62 -5.84
C SER A 308 -30.28 5.57 -4.72
N GLU A 309 -30.94 4.43 -4.93
CA GLU A 309 -30.80 3.25 -4.04
C GLU A 309 -29.37 2.73 -3.99
N VAL A 310 -28.63 2.89 -5.09
CA VAL A 310 -27.23 2.43 -5.19
C VAL A 310 -26.33 3.21 -4.23
N MET A 311 -26.55 4.53 -4.09
CA MET A 311 -25.85 5.37 -3.11
C MET A 311 -26.10 4.89 -1.68
N LEU A 312 -27.35 4.59 -1.33
CA LEU A 312 -27.73 4.08 0.01
C LEU A 312 -27.12 2.71 0.30
N ASN A 313 -27.19 1.78 -0.65
CA ASN A 313 -26.78 0.41 -0.43
C ASN A 313 -25.26 0.24 -0.45
N ARG A 314 -24.56 0.90 -1.38
CA ARG A 314 -23.12 0.69 -1.61
C ARG A 314 -22.23 1.71 -0.91
N VAL A 315 -22.59 3.00 -0.94
CA VAL A 315 -21.74 4.10 -0.47
C VAL A 315 -22.04 4.46 0.99
N MET A 316 -23.31 4.66 1.35
CA MET A 316 -23.72 5.05 2.71
C MET A 316 -23.36 4.01 3.77
N THR A 317 -23.31 2.74 3.40
CA THR A 317 -22.94 1.63 4.30
C THR A 317 -21.46 1.61 4.69
N LYS A 318 -20.62 2.46 4.09
CA LYS A 318 -19.18 2.52 4.36
C LYS A 318 -18.87 3.64 5.35
N ASP A 319 -18.06 3.34 6.36
CA ASP A 319 -17.75 4.22 7.49
C ASP A 319 -16.41 4.96 7.35
N ASN A 320 -15.87 5.02 6.13
CA ASN A 320 -14.67 5.77 5.78
C ASN A 320 -14.85 7.27 6.04
N ILE A 321 -13.73 7.95 6.32
CA ILE A 321 -13.72 9.37 6.66
C ILE A 321 -12.55 10.10 5.98
N GLY A 322 -12.68 11.41 5.91
CA GLY A 322 -11.57 12.34 5.68
C GLY A 322 -11.51 13.37 6.81
N VAL A 323 -10.32 13.89 7.08
CA VAL A 323 -10.09 15.02 7.99
C VAL A 323 -9.44 16.16 7.22
N ALA A 324 -9.74 17.39 7.60
CA ALA A 324 -9.14 18.57 7.01
C ALA A 324 -8.81 19.59 8.09
N VAL A 325 -7.62 20.16 8.01
CA VAL A 325 -7.16 21.24 8.89
C VAL A 325 -6.79 22.45 8.06
N LEU A 326 -7.32 23.60 8.48
CA LEU A 326 -6.96 24.89 7.90
C LEU A 326 -5.84 25.49 8.74
N LEU A 327 -4.68 25.67 8.14
CA LEU A 327 -3.47 26.16 8.78
C LEU A 327 -3.14 27.57 8.30
N GLU A 328 -2.77 28.46 9.22
CA GLU A 328 -2.15 29.74 8.93
C GLU A 328 -0.63 29.56 8.92
N VAL A 329 0.01 29.92 7.80
CA VAL A 329 1.47 29.92 7.67
C VAL A 329 2.05 31.12 8.42
N LYS A 330 2.91 30.87 9.41
CA LYS A 330 3.47 31.90 10.29
C LYS A 330 4.41 32.86 9.55
N LYS A 331 4.49 34.10 10.06
CA LYS A 331 5.24 35.21 9.43
C LYS A 331 6.75 35.00 9.43
N ASP A 332 7.30 34.35 10.46
CA ASP A 332 8.75 34.07 10.56
C ASP A 332 9.25 33.08 9.50
N PHE A 333 8.32 32.37 8.85
CA PHE A 333 8.56 31.47 7.73
C PHE A 333 8.34 32.13 6.35
N LYS A 334 7.88 33.39 6.33
CA LYS A 334 7.64 34.18 5.12
C LYS A 334 8.77 35.18 4.92
N PRO A 335 9.27 35.36 3.68
CA PRO A 335 10.15 36.48 3.39
C PRO A 335 9.38 37.72 2.87
N PHE A 336 8.06 37.80 3.07
CA PHE A 336 7.16 38.83 2.49
C PHE A 336 6.59 39.85 3.49
N HIS A 337 6.04 40.95 2.93
CA HIS A 337 5.38 42.05 3.65
C HIS A 337 4.20 41.61 4.56
N PRO A 338 3.88 42.36 5.64
CA PRO A 338 3.15 41.87 6.81
C PRO A 338 1.62 41.77 6.70
N SER A 339 1.01 42.06 5.54
CA SER A 339 -0.41 42.46 5.47
C SER A 339 -1.42 41.33 5.25
N GLU A 340 -1.04 40.16 4.73
CA GLU A 340 -2.03 39.09 4.42
C GLU A 340 -1.76 37.77 5.16
N LYS A 341 -2.83 37.26 5.79
CA LYS A 341 -2.86 35.92 6.37
C LYS A 341 -2.83 34.91 5.23
N GLN A 342 -1.88 33.99 5.30
CA GLN A 342 -1.70 33.00 4.26
C GLN A 342 -2.17 31.66 4.79
N LEU A 343 -3.20 31.12 4.17
CA LEU A 343 -3.84 29.89 4.57
C LEU A 343 -3.40 28.72 3.70
N LEU A 344 -3.34 27.55 4.31
CA LEU A 344 -3.11 26.27 3.66
C LEU A 344 -4.14 25.29 4.19
N LEU A 345 -4.88 24.64 3.29
CA LEU A 345 -5.81 23.59 3.66
C LEU A 345 -5.11 22.24 3.46
N VAL A 346 -4.91 21.51 4.56
CA VAL A 346 -4.34 20.17 4.55
C VAL A 346 -5.46 19.17 4.76
N ALA A 347 -5.61 18.24 3.83
CA ALA A 347 -6.62 17.20 3.84
C ALA A 347 -5.96 15.83 3.94
N ASN A 348 -6.55 14.93 4.73
CA ASN A 348 -6.13 13.54 4.88
C ASN A 348 -7.34 12.60 4.82
N ALA A 349 -7.33 11.59 3.95
CA ALA A 349 -8.43 10.61 3.85
C ALA A 349 -7.93 9.15 3.71
N HIS A 350 -8.80 8.22 4.12
CA HIS A 350 -8.61 6.78 3.90
C HIS A 350 -9.88 6.21 3.24
N MET A 351 -9.80 5.96 1.94
CA MET A 351 -10.93 5.50 1.11
C MET A 351 -11.20 4.01 1.31
N HIS A 352 -12.35 3.54 0.85
CA HIS A 352 -12.72 2.13 0.93
C HIS A 352 -11.71 1.23 0.20
N TRP A 353 -11.39 0.05 0.76
CA TRP A 353 -10.28 -0.79 0.29
C TRP A 353 -10.67 -1.76 -0.83
N ASP A 354 -11.90 -2.30 -0.81
CA ASP A 354 -12.31 -3.42 -1.66
C ASP A 354 -12.16 -3.09 -3.16
N PRO A 355 -11.35 -3.87 -3.92
CA PRO A 355 -11.17 -3.68 -5.37
C PRO A 355 -12.48 -3.70 -6.17
N GLU A 356 -13.51 -4.42 -5.70
CA GLU A 356 -14.81 -4.53 -6.36
C GLU A 356 -15.70 -3.28 -6.18
N TYR A 357 -15.22 -2.26 -5.47
CA TYR A 357 -15.98 -1.05 -5.17
C TYR A 357 -15.29 0.21 -5.71
N SER A 358 -14.81 0.15 -6.96
CA SER A 358 -14.25 1.30 -7.69
C SER A 358 -15.21 2.50 -7.70
N ASP A 359 -16.52 2.24 -7.79
CA ASP A 359 -17.59 3.23 -7.74
C ASP A 359 -17.59 3.98 -6.41
N VAL A 360 -17.48 3.26 -5.30
CA VAL A 360 -17.48 3.85 -3.97
C VAL A 360 -16.24 4.71 -3.75
N LYS A 361 -15.05 4.24 -4.17
CA LYS A 361 -13.79 4.99 -4.05
C LYS A 361 -13.86 6.32 -4.80
N LEU A 362 -14.43 6.30 -6.02
CA LEU A 362 -14.63 7.49 -6.84
C LEU A 362 -15.62 8.46 -6.21
N ILE A 363 -16.78 7.98 -5.76
CA ILE A 363 -17.80 8.82 -5.12
C ILE A 363 -17.29 9.40 -3.79
N GLN A 364 -16.58 8.63 -2.97
CA GLN A 364 -15.95 9.12 -1.73
C GLN A 364 -14.97 10.26 -2.02
N THR A 365 -14.18 10.12 -3.09
CA THR A 365 -13.25 11.17 -3.52
C THR A 365 -13.98 12.44 -3.97
N MET A 366 -15.07 12.30 -4.74
CA MET A 366 -15.90 13.44 -5.17
C MET A 366 -16.55 14.15 -3.99
N MET A 367 -17.14 13.39 -3.06
CA MET A 367 -17.72 13.92 -1.83
C MET A 367 -16.66 14.69 -1.02
N PHE A 368 -15.46 14.13 -0.89
CA PHE A 368 -14.40 14.77 -0.13
C PHE A 368 -13.99 16.10 -0.76
N LEU A 369 -13.75 16.15 -2.07
CA LEU A 369 -13.36 17.39 -2.74
C LEU A 369 -14.47 18.45 -2.70
N SER A 370 -15.74 18.07 -2.83
CA SER A 370 -16.87 18.99 -2.72
C SER A 370 -16.95 19.64 -1.32
N GLU A 371 -16.76 18.84 -0.27
CA GLU A 371 -16.73 19.35 1.10
C GLU A 371 -15.50 20.24 1.37
N LEU A 372 -14.32 19.84 0.87
CA LEU A 372 -13.10 20.66 0.96
C LEU A 372 -13.28 22.02 0.28
N LYS A 373 -13.99 22.05 -0.85
CA LYS A 373 -14.32 23.31 -1.55
C LYS A 373 -15.20 24.18 -0.68
N SER A 374 -16.25 23.62 -0.11
CA SER A 374 -17.16 24.34 0.79
C SER A 374 -16.42 24.88 2.02
N ILE A 375 -15.47 24.12 2.58
CA ILE A 375 -14.60 24.57 3.67
C ILE A 375 -13.72 25.76 3.22
N ALA A 376 -13.08 25.66 2.06
CA ALA A 376 -12.22 26.72 1.54
C ALA A 376 -12.99 28.02 1.23
N GLU A 377 -14.20 27.92 0.68
CA GLU A 377 -15.07 29.07 0.39
C GLU A 377 -15.54 29.76 1.67
N ARG A 378 -15.97 28.99 2.68
CA ARG A 378 -16.35 29.54 4.01
C ARG A 378 -15.19 30.25 4.70
N ALA A 379 -13.99 29.66 4.63
CA ALA A 379 -12.79 30.27 5.19
C ALA A 379 -12.41 31.58 4.48
N SER A 380 -12.51 31.61 3.15
CA SER A 380 -12.22 32.81 2.34
C SER A 380 -13.22 33.94 2.62
N GLY A 381 -14.51 33.60 2.73
CA GLY A 381 -15.57 34.57 3.06
C GLY A 381 -15.43 35.19 4.45
N SER A 382 -14.87 34.46 5.41
CA SER A 382 -14.60 34.99 6.76
C SER A 382 -13.41 35.96 6.80
N ILE A 383 -12.50 35.93 5.82
CA ILE A 383 -11.31 36.80 5.76
C ILE A 383 -11.59 38.07 4.96
N ASN A 384 -12.39 37.97 3.90
CA ASN A 384 -12.59 39.04 2.92
C ASN A 384 -13.70 40.05 3.28
N SER A 385 -14.19 40.07 4.53
CA SER A 385 -15.13 41.10 5.00
C SER A 385 -14.55 42.53 5.02
N ALA A 386 -13.29 42.72 4.60
CA ALA A 386 -12.59 44.00 4.57
C ALA A 386 -12.32 44.59 3.16
N SER A 387 -12.57 43.89 2.04
CA SER A 387 -12.29 44.46 0.70
C SER A 387 -12.99 43.71 -0.45
N PRO A 388 -13.84 44.38 -1.28
CA PRO A 388 -14.72 43.71 -2.24
C PRO A 388 -14.17 43.58 -3.68
N THR A 389 -12.86 43.69 -3.93
CA THR A 389 -12.35 43.87 -5.32
C THR A 389 -11.16 43.00 -5.76
N SER A 390 -10.95 41.82 -5.19
CA SER A 390 -9.94 40.89 -5.70
C SER A 390 -10.58 39.56 -6.10
N ASP A 391 -10.38 39.14 -7.35
CA ASP A 391 -10.72 37.81 -7.82
C ASP A 391 -10.25 36.74 -6.83
N ILE A 392 -11.15 35.82 -6.49
CA ILE A 392 -11.03 34.85 -5.40
C ILE A 392 -9.81 33.94 -5.64
N SER A 393 -8.67 34.24 -5.03
CA SER A 393 -7.55 33.31 -4.97
C SER A 393 -7.94 32.14 -4.06
N SER A 394 -8.34 31.01 -4.63
CA SER A 394 -8.70 29.80 -3.89
C SER A 394 -7.56 29.40 -2.95
N ILE A 395 -7.88 29.16 -1.67
CA ILE A 395 -6.93 28.65 -0.68
C ILE A 395 -6.23 27.40 -1.24
N PRO A 396 -4.89 27.33 -1.24
CA PRO A 396 -4.16 26.16 -1.73
C PRO A 396 -4.44 24.92 -0.88
N ILE A 397 -4.48 23.76 -1.53
CA ILE A 397 -4.72 22.48 -0.89
C ILE A 397 -3.50 21.56 -1.02
N VAL A 398 -3.19 20.87 0.07
CA VAL A 398 -2.38 19.64 0.09
C VAL A 398 -3.29 18.50 0.53
N LEU A 399 -3.49 17.52 -0.34
CA LEU A 399 -4.34 16.36 -0.12
C LEU A 399 -3.46 15.11 -0.01
N CYS A 400 -3.37 14.56 1.19
CA CYS A 400 -2.77 13.25 1.45
C CYS A 400 -3.89 12.21 1.52
N ALA A 401 -3.73 11.05 0.90
CA ALA A 401 -4.71 9.99 1.07
C ALA A 401 -4.16 8.61 0.75
N ASP A 402 -4.63 7.62 1.50
CA ASP A 402 -4.72 6.25 1.03
C ASP A 402 -6.03 6.13 0.24
N LEU A 403 -5.90 6.14 -1.09
CA LEU A 403 -7.05 6.12 -2.00
C LEU A 403 -7.50 4.69 -2.30
N ASN A 404 -6.71 3.67 -1.96
CA ASN A 404 -6.94 2.28 -2.36
C ASN A 404 -7.19 2.15 -3.89
N SER A 405 -6.60 3.03 -4.70
CA SER A 405 -6.86 3.18 -6.13
C SER A 405 -5.56 3.34 -6.90
N LEU A 406 -5.39 2.56 -7.97
CA LEU A 406 -4.19 2.61 -8.81
C LEU A 406 -4.12 3.89 -9.68
N PRO A 407 -2.94 4.25 -10.22
CA PRO A 407 -2.77 5.45 -11.03
C PRO A 407 -3.64 5.55 -12.30
N ASP A 408 -4.12 4.41 -12.81
CA ASP A 408 -4.98 4.29 -14.01
C ASP A 408 -6.49 4.26 -13.68
N SER A 409 -6.84 4.45 -12.41
CA SER A 409 -8.24 4.51 -11.94
C SER A 409 -8.90 5.86 -12.22
N GLY A 410 -10.23 5.85 -12.27
CA GLY A 410 -11.05 7.05 -12.39
C GLY A 410 -10.88 8.01 -11.21
N VAL A 411 -10.45 7.52 -10.05
CA VAL A 411 -10.13 8.35 -8.87
C VAL A 411 -8.95 9.27 -9.18
N VAL A 412 -7.86 8.71 -9.67
CA VAL A 412 -6.64 9.45 -9.97
C VAL A 412 -6.83 10.33 -11.20
N GLU A 413 -7.59 9.85 -12.19
CA GLU A 413 -8.02 10.66 -13.34
C GLU A 413 -8.80 11.89 -12.88
N TYR A 414 -9.83 11.71 -12.03
CA TYR A 414 -10.65 12.80 -11.50
C TYR A 414 -9.79 13.86 -10.82
N LEU A 415 -8.91 13.44 -9.90
CA LEU A 415 -8.03 14.34 -9.15
C LEU A 415 -7.03 15.09 -10.04
N SER A 416 -6.43 14.40 -11.02
CA SER A 416 -5.35 14.95 -11.84
C SER A 416 -5.86 15.84 -12.97
N ASN A 417 -6.96 15.45 -13.60
CA ASN A 417 -7.50 16.13 -14.78
C ASN A 417 -8.51 17.22 -14.43
N GLY A 418 -8.92 17.31 -13.15
CA GLY A 418 -9.93 18.27 -12.73
C GLY A 418 -11.37 17.80 -12.98
N GLY A 419 -11.57 16.52 -13.30
CA GLY A 419 -12.88 15.96 -13.57
C GLY A 419 -12.83 14.58 -14.23
N VAL A 420 -13.99 13.94 -14.31
CA VAL A 420 -14.19 12.63 -14.94
C VAL A 420 -15.58 12.60 -15.58
N ALA A 421 -15.75 11.80 -16.62
CA ALA A 421 -17.06 11.62 -17.27
C ALA A 421 -18.04 10.85 -16.38
N GLU A 422 -19.33 11.20 -16.41
CA GLU A 422 -20.38 10.51 -15.62
C GLU A 422 -20.55 9.04 -16.01
N ASN A 423 -20.18 8.67 -17.23
CA ASN A 423 -20.23 7.31 -17.76
C ASN A 423 -18.92 6.53 -17.62
N HIS A 424 -17.99 7.00 -16.78
CA HIS A 424 -16.70 6.34 -16.59
C HIS A 424 -16.88 4.89 -16.09
N LYS A 425 -16.04 3.97 -16.61
CA LYS A 425 -16.10 2.51 -16.33
C LYS A 425 -16.13 2.18 -14.83
N ASP A 426 -15.46 2.99 -14.00
CA ASP A 426 -15.35 2.77 -12.56
C ASP A 426 -16.69 2.94 -11.83
N PHE A 427 -17.68 3.62 -12.43
CA PHE A 427 -19.06 3.66 -11.94
C PHE A 427 -19.84 2.36 -12.22
N LYS A 428 -19.25 1.38 -12.93
CA LYS A 428 -19.81 0.06 -13.22
C LYS A 428 -21.18 0.08 -13.92
N GLU A 429 -21.43 1.10 -14.75
CA GLU A 429 -22.73 1.35 -15.43
C GLU A 429 -23.94 1.47 -14.47
N LEU A 430 -23.66 1.72 -13.18
CA LEU A 430 -24.69 1.93 -12.18
C LEU A 430 -25.30 3.33 -12.35
N ARG A 431 -26.63 3.43 -12.28
CA ARG A 431 -27.37 4.70 -12.46
C ARG A 431 -27.19 5.63 -11.24
N TYR A 432 -26.04 6.25 -11.14
CA TYR A 432 -25.76 7.33 -10.19
C TYR A 432 -26.05 8.74 -10.76
N SER A 433 -26.36 8.84 -12.06
CA SER A 433 -26.36 10.09 -12.85
C SER A 433 -27.06 11.28 -12.18
N ASP A 434 -28.22 11.05 -11.57
CA ASP A 434 -29.04 12.15 -11.08
C ASP A 434 -28.48 12.75 -9.78
N CYS A 435 -27.79 11.96 -8.95
CA CYS A 435 -27.25 12.42 -7.67
C CYS A 435 -25.79 12.87 -7.73
N LEU A 436 -25.01 12.44 -8.74
CA LEU A 436 -23.59 12.81 -8.86
C LEU A 436 -23.36 14.29 -9.18
N THR A 437 -24.31 14.92 -9.87
CA THR A 437 -24.24 16.36 -10.20
C THR A 437 -24.13 17.24 -8.95
N ASN A 438 -24.64 16.79 -7.81
CA ASN A 438 -24.52 17.48 -6.52
C ASN A 438 -23.07 17.65 -6.05
N PHE A 439 -22.15 16.81 -6.53
CA PHE A 439 -20.72 16.86 -6.18
C PHE A 439 -19.87 17.60 -7.21
N SER A 440 -20.47 18.07 -8.32
CA SER A 440 -19.77 18.92 -9.29
C SER A 440 -19.51 20.29 -8.67
N CYS A 441 -18.25 20.66 -8.56
CA CYS A 441 -17.86 21.93 -7.96
C CYS A 441 -18.21 23.13 -8.87
N ASN A 442 -18.28 22.95 -10.19
CA ASN A 442 -18.46 24.04 -11.14
C ASN A 442 -19.90 24.06 -11.68
N SER A 443 -20.73 24.93 -11.10
CA SER A 443 -22.12 25.24 -11.46
C SER A 443 -23.13 24.08 -11.32
N LYS A 444 -24.29 24.38 -10.72
CA LYS A 444 -25.45 23.47 -10.63
C LYS A 444 -26.07 23.12 -12.00
N ASN A 445 -25.65 23.82 -13.05
CA ASN A 445 -25.91 23.43 -14.43
C ASN A 445 -24.61 22.81 -14.96
N GLY A 446 -24.54 21.48 -14.98
CA GLY A 446 -23.39 20.73 -15.48
C GLY A 446 -22.92 21.22 -16.84
N LYS A 447 -21.65 21.01 -17.16
CA LYS A 447 -21.20 21.20 -18.54
C LYS A 447 -22.12 20.36 -19.45
N PRO A 448 -22.44 20.82 -20.67
CA PRO A 448 -23.29 20.07 -21.61
C PRO A 448 -22.75 18.69 -22.02
N ASP A 449 -21.55 18.34 -21.53
CA ASP A 449 -20.77 17.14 -21.80
C ASP A 449 -20.95 16.02 -20.75
N GLY A 450 -21.77 16.21 -19.70
CA GLY A 450 -22.01 15.18 -18.68
C GLY A 450 -20.76 14.76 -17.89
N SER A 451 -19.91 15.73 -17.52
CA SER A 451 -18.70 15.51 -16.73
C SER A 451 -18.77 16.17 -15.35
N ILE A 452 -18.30 15.43 -14.34
CA ILE A 452 -18.20 15.90 -12.94
C ILE A 452 -16.82 16.54 -12.78
N THR A 453 -16.76 17.80 -12.35
CA THR A 453 -15.50 18.56 -12.32
C THR A 453 -15.19 19.17 -10.95
N HIS A 454 -13.91 19.42 -10.69
CA HIS A 454 -13.42 20.18 -9.55
C HIS A 454 -12.44 21.29 -9.96
N SER A 455 -12.31 22.34 -9.14
CA SER A 455 -11.54 23.56 -9.48
C SER A 455 -10.13 23.60 -8.91
N PHE A 456 -9.71 22.59 -8.13
CA PHE A 456 -8.45 22.62 -7.36
C PHE A 456 -7.15 22.51 -8.17
N GLN A 457 -7.23 22.10 -9.44
CA GLN A 457 -6.07 21.93 -10.32
C GLN A 457 -4.93 21.16 -9.64
N LEU A 458 -5.23 19.94 -9.18
CA LEU A 458 -4.29 19.16 -8.39
C LEU A 458 -3.24 18.49 -9.28
N LYS A 459 -2.11 18.15 -8.66
CA LYS A 459 -1.03 17.39 -9.26
C LYS A 459 -0.44 16.46 -8.20
N SER A 460 -0.14 15.21 -8.57
CA SER A 460 0.55 14.28 -7.68
C SER A 460 2.00 14.72 -7.50
N ALA A 461 2.54 14.60 -6.27
CA ALA A 461 3.96 14.85 -6.01
C ALA A 461 4.86 13.76 -6.60
N TYR A 462 4.34 12.54 -6.70
CA TYR A 462 5.03 11.38 -7.25
C TYR A 462 4.48 11.09 -8.66
N GLU A 463 5.10 11.68 -9.68
CA GLU A 463 4.80 11.43 -11.10
C GLU A 463 5.83 10.48 -11.73
N GLY A 464 5.53 9.91 -12.90
CA GLY A 464 6.55 9.24 -13.72
C GLY A 464 7.15 7.97 -13.10
N ASN A 465 6.35 7.20 -12.35
CA ASN A 465 6.78 5.94 -11.72
C ASN A 465 8.00 6.09 -10.79
N LEU A 466 8.17 7.27 -10.16
CA LEU A 466 9.23 7.53 -9.18
C LEU A 466 9.23 6.54 -8.01
N MET A 467 8.03 6.10 -7.60
CA MET A 467 7.85 4.96 -6.71
C MET A 467 7.02 3.89 -7.42
N PRO A 468 7.53 2.65 -7.53
CA PRO A 468 6.83 1.56 -8.22
C PRO A 468 5.62 1.03 -7.41
N TYR A 469 5.65 1.21 -6.10
CA TYR A 469 4.59 0.78 -5.18
C TYR A 469 4.66 1.61 -3.91
N THR A 470 3.50 1.83 -3.30
CA THR A 470 3.37 2.42 -1.96
C THR A 470 2.89 1.37 -0.97
N ASN A 471 1.97 0.49 -1.36
CA ASN A 471 1.64 -0.73 -0.62
C ASN A 471 2.41 -1.93 -1.21
N TYR A 472 3.02 -2.73 -0.33
CA TYR A 472 3.86 -3.88 -0.69
C TYR A 472 3.52 -5.08 0.18
N THR A 473 2.52 -5.86 -0.22
CA THR A 473 2.18 -7.16 0.39
C THR A 473 2.55 -8.30 -0.54
N TYR A 474 2.40 -9.55 -0.09
CA TYR A 474 2.60 -10.70 -0.96
C TYR A 474 1.63 -10.69 -2.15
N ASP A 475 0.33 -10.55 -1.89
CA ASP A 475 -0.74 -10.65 -2.88
C ASP A 475 -0.90 -9.38 -3.74
N PHE A 476 -0.56 -8.21 -3.20
CA PHE A 476 -0.73 -6.93 -3.89
C PHE A 476 0.49 -6.03 -3.76
N LYS A 477 0.89 -5.42 -4.87
CA LYS A 477 1.98 -4.42 -4.94
C LYS A 477 1.54 -3.32 -5.90
N GLY A 478 1.39 -2.09 -5.42
CA GLY A 478 0.90 -1.00 -6.23
C GLY A 478 0.96 0.35 -5.54
N VAL A 479 0.82 1.41 -6.33
CA VAL A 479 0.71 2.79 -5.83
C VAL A 479 -0.76 3.05 -5.52
N ILE A 480 -1.07 3.22 -4.25
CA ILE A 480 -2.43 3.54 -3.77
C ILE A 480 -2.45 4.73 -2.78
N ASP A 481 -1.27 5.17 -2.34
CA ASP A 481 -1.07 6.33 -1.49
C ASP A 481 -0.61 7.53 -2.33
N TYR A 482 -1.12 8.73 -2.01
CA TYR A 482 -0.83 9.91 -2.80
C TYR A 482 -0.67 11.17 -1.95
N ILE A 483 0.21 12.06 -2.42
CA ILE A 483 0.27 13.47 -2.01
C ILE A 483 -0.08 14.31 -3.22
N PHE A 484 -1.29 14.85 -3.26
CA PHE A 484 -1.74 15.83 -4.24
C PHE A 484 -1.56 17.25 -3.71
N PHE A 485 -1.22 18.19 -4.58
CA PHE A 485 -1.09 19.60 -4.23
C PHE A 485 -1.67 20.50 -5.34
N SER A 486 -2.13 21.70 -4.98
CA SER A 486 -2.58 22.70 -5.95
C SER A 486 -1.42 23.23 -6.81
N LYS A 487 -1.39 22.84 -8.09
CA LYS A 487 -0.27 23.14 -9.00
C LYS A 487 -0.12 24.62 -9.38
N THR A 488 -1.18 25.40 -9.15
CA THR A 488 -1.20 26.86 -9.36
C THR A 488 -0.40 27.62 -8.30
N HIS A 489 -0.31 27.07 -7.09
CA HIS A 489 0.29 27.73 -5.93
C HIS A 489 1.58 27.06 -5.46
N MET A 490 1.75 25.77 -5.75
CA MET A 490 2.86 24.98 -5.22
C MET A 490 3.63 24.26 -6.34
N ARG A 491 4.91 24.02 -6.09
CA ARG A 491 5.80 23.21 -6.92
C ARG A 491 6.50 22.18 -6.05
N VAL A 492 6.88 21.05 -6.62
CA VAL A 492 7.67 20.01 -5.93
C VAL A 492 9.15 20.26 -6.19
N LEU A 493 9.94 20.36 -5.12
CA LEU A 493 11.40 20.47 -5.19
C LEU A 493 12.07 19.10 -5.19
N GLY A 494 11.57 18.18 -4.35
CA GLY A 494 12.08 16.82 -4.29
C GLY A 494 11.14 15.91 -3.52
N VAL A 495 11.40 14.61 -3.64
CA VAL A 495 10.63 13.55 -2.99
C VAL A 495 11.55 12.47 -2.44
N LEU A 496 11.08 11.75 -1.42
CA LEU A 496 11.77 10.57 -0.91
C LEU A 496 11.51 9.38 -1.83
N GLY A 497 12.58 8.82 -2.39
CA GLY A 497 12.55 7.70 -3.32
C GLY A 497 12.17 6.36 -2.66
N PRO A 498 12.06 5.30 -3.48
CA PRO A 498 11.70 3.97 -3.00
C PRO A 498 12.85 3.33 -2.21
N LEU A 499 12.51 2.34 -1.38
CA LEU A 499 13.50 1.43 -0.83
C LEU A 499 14.17 0.64 -1.97
N GLU A 500 15.46 0.35 -1.83
CA GLU A 500 16.22 -0.33 -2.88
C GLU A 500 15.64 -1.71 -3.19
N THR A 501 15.17 -1.90 -4.43
CA THR A 501 14.54 -3.16 -4.86
C THR A 501 15.53 -4.33 -4.86
N GLN A 502 16.83 -4.06 -5.04
CA GLN A 502 17.86 -5.10 -4.96
C GLN A 502 17.99 -5.63 -3.52
N TRP A 503 17.99 -4.73 -2.53
CA TRP A 503 18.04 -5.12 -1.12
C TRP A 503 16.85 -6.00 -0.71
N LEU A 504 15.63 -5.67 -1.17
CA LEU A 504 14.44 -6.50 -0.95
C LEU A 504 14.61 -7.92 -1.54
N LYS A 505 15.19 -8.03 -2.74
CA LYS A 505 15.46 -9.32 -3.40
C LYS A 505 16.53 -10.12 -2.68
N ASP A 506 17.64 -9.49 -2.31
CA ASP A 506 18.77 -10.12 -1.64
C ASP A 506 18.35 -10.67 -0.27
N ASN A 507 17.47 -9.95 0.43
CA ASN A 507 16.89 -10.38 1.71
C ASN A 507 15.66 -11.30 1.57
N SER A 508 15.27 -11.67 0.34
CA SER A 508 14.10 -12.52 0.05
C SER A 508 12.79 -11.99 0.67
N ILE A 509 12.63 -10.67 0.70
CA ILE A 509 11.44 -9.99 1.23
C ILE A 509 10.38 -9.95 0.13
N THR A 510 9.31 -10.74 0.27
CA THR A 510 8.24 -10.85 -0.72
C THR A 510 7.01 -9.99 -0.42
N GLY A 511 6.93 -9.45 0.80
CA GLY A 511 5.85 -8.61 1.30
C GLY A 511 6.21 -7.98 2.65
N CYS A 512 5.49 -6.93 3.01
CA CYS A 512 5.59 -6.19 4.27
C CYS A 512 4.24 -6.27 5.04
N PRO A 513 4.22 -6.11 6.39
CA PRO A 513 5.33 -5.77 7.26
C PRO A 513 6.42 -6.85 7.32
N HIS A 514 7.60 -6.45 7.75
CA HIS A 514 8.80 -7.26 7.94
C HIS A 514 9.48 -6.82 9.25
N PRO A 515 10.31 -7.63 9.92
CA PRO A 515 11.08 -7.20 11.10
C PRO A 515 11.77 -5.84 11.01
N HIS A 516 12.17 -5.42 9.81
CA HIS A 516 12.81 -4.13 9.53
C HIS A 516 11.87 -3.07 8.91
N ILE A 517 10.64 -3.46 8.52
CA ILE A 517 9.68 -2.58 7.83
C ILE A 517 8.33 -2.71 8.56
N PRO A 518 7.92 -1.70 9.35
CA PRO A 518 6.87 -1.88 10.36
C PRO A 518 5.43 -1.70 9.83
N SER A 519 5.25 -1.34 8.56
CA SER A 519 3.96 -1.23 7.86
C SER A 519 4.04 -1.96 6.52
N ASP A 520 2.91 -2.35 5.96
CA ASP A 520 2.80 -2.81 4.58
C ASP A 520 2.80 -1.65 3.57
N HIS A 521 2.68 -0.41 4.03
CA HIS A 521 2.89 0.78 3.23
C HIS A 521 4.29 1.38 3.44
N PHE A 522 4.82 2.01 2.40
CA PHE A 522 6.00 2.88 2.48
C PHE A 522 5.56 4.34 2.61
N SER A 523 6.22 5.10 3.48
CA SER A 523 5.90 6.51 3.66
C SER A 523 6.19 7.32 2.39
N LEU A 524 5.33 8.27 2.07
CA LEU A 524 5.59 9.30 1.06
C LEU A 524 6.09 10.55 1.78
N LEU A 525 7.10 11.20 1.20
CA LEU A 525 7.62 12.47 1.71
C LEU A 525 7.96 13.37 0.53
N ALA A 526 7.33 14.54 0.46
CA ALA A 526 7.53 15.52 -0.59
C ALA A 526 7.91 16.87 0.00
N GLN A 527 8.85 17.57 -0.63
CA GLN A 527 9.17 18.96 -0.33
C GLN A 527 8.46 19.88 -1.32
N LEU A 528 7.58 20.73 -0.79
CA LEU A 528 6.75 21.66 -1.56
C LEU A 528 7.24 23.08 -1.39
N GLU A 529 7.34 23.79 -2.51
CA GLU A 529 7.62 25.21 -2.58
C GLU A 529 6.32 25.97 -2.85
N TYR A 530 5.91 26.77 -1.87
CA TYR A 530 4.67 27.52 -1.89
C TYR A 530 4.89 28.97 -2.31
N HIS A 531 4.19 29.34 -3.38
CA HIS A 531 4.19 30.65 -3.99
C HIS A 531 2.90 31.36 -3.59
N PRO A 532 2.96 32.54 -2.94
CA PRO A 532 1.76 33.34 -2.76
C PRO A 532 1.20 33.74 -4.12
N PRO A 533 -0.13 33.87 -4.26
CA PRO A 533 -0.72 34.45 -5.46
C PRO A 533 -0.13 35.86 -5.66
N LEU A 534 0.51 36.10 -6.81
CA LEU A 534 0.93 37.44 -7.18
C LEU A 534 -0.36 38.30 -7.31
N PRO A 535 -0.43 39.49 -6.69
CA PRO A 535 -1.52 40.40 -6.97
C PRO A 535 -1.54 40.68 -8.49
N PRO A 536 -2.71 40.79 -9.12
CA PRO A 536 -2.78 41.16 -10.52
C PRO A 536 -2.00 42.46 -10.71
N LEU A 537 -1.08 42.47 -11.67
CA LEU A 537 -0.41 43.67 -12.15
C LEU A 537 -1.50 44.64 -12.64
N ASN A 538 -2.01 45.48 -11.74
CA ASN A 538 -2.81 46.63 -12.13
C ASN A 538 -1.98 47.42 -13.13
N GLY A 539 -2.54 47.59 -14.33
CA GLY A 539 -1.86 48.14 -15.49
C GLY A 539 -1.05 49.38 -15.13
N LEU A 540 0.27 49.26 -15.26
CA LEU A 540 1.16 50.40 -15.41
C LEU A 540 0.70 51.12 -16.68
N HIS A 541 -0.18 52.10 -16.51
CA HIS A 541 -0.35 53.19 -17.46
C HIS A 541 1.02 53.86 -17.58
N LEU A 542 1.78 53.49 -18.61
CA LEU A 542 2.90 54.29 -19.08
C LEU A 542 2.32 55.66 -19.46
N PRO A 543 2.80 56.78 -18.87
CA PRO A 543 2.41 58.09 -19.31
C PRO A 543 2.98 58.29 -20.71
N VAL A 544 2.11 58.28 -21.71
CA VAL A 544 2.44 58.75 -23.05
C VAL A 544 2.75 60.23 -22.91
N HIS A 545 4.03 60.57 -22.94
CA HIS A 545 4.47 61.95 -23.09
C HIS A 545 3.97 62.47 -24.45
N ARG A 546 3.41 63.67 -24.38
CA ARG A 546 2.74 64.44 -25.44
C ARG A 546 3.49 64.51 -26.76
#